data_AF-A0A9C7V5J8-F1
#
_entry.id   AF-A0A9C7V5J8-F1
#
_cell.length_a   1.000
_cell.length_b   1.000
_cell.length_c   1.000
_cell.angle_alpha   90.00
_cell.angle_beta   90.00
_cell.angle_gamma   90.00
#
_symmetry.space_group_name_H-M   'P 1'
#
loop_
_entity.id
_entity.type
_entity.pdbx_description
1 polymer ?
#
loop_
_entity_poly.entity_id
_entity_poly.type
_entity_poly.pdbx_seq_one_letter_code
_entity_poly.pdbx_strand_id
1 'polypeptide(L)'
;MVKDWIPISHDNYKQVQGPFYHGTKANLAIGDLLTTGFISHFEDGRILKHIYFSALMEPAVWGAELAMSLSGLEGRGYIYIV
;
A
#
# COMPACT_ATOMS: atom_id res chain seq x y z
N MET A 1 7.19 28.64 3.67
CA MET A 1 6.17 28.84 2.62
C MET A 1 5.07 27.83 2.87
N VAL A 2 3.84 28.28 3.14
CA VAL A 2 2.69 27.37 3.25
C VAL A 2 2.34 26.97 1.83
N LYS A 3 2.47 25.69 1.51
CA LYS A 3 2.03 25.15 0.22
C LYS A 3 0.52 25.03 0.31
N ASP A 4 -0.21 25.71 -0.58
CA ASP A 4 -1.66 25.56 -0.64
C ASP A 4 -1.99 24.08 -0.88
N TRP A 5 -2.69 23.48 0.08
CA TRP A 5 -3.10 22.09 -0.01
C TRP A 5 -4.38 22.02 -0.85
N ILE A 6 -4.30 21.36 -2.00
CA ILE A 6 -5.46 21.08 -2.85
C ILE A 6 -5.94 19.66 -2.51
N PRO A 7 -7.16 19.49 -1.99
CA PRO A 7 -7.73 18.16 -1.79
C PRO A 7 -7.78 17.38 -3.10
N ILE A 8 -7.41 16.10 -3.04
CA ILE A 8 -7.56 15.19 -4.17
C ILE A 8 -8.95 14.56 -4.15
N SER A 9 -9.63 14.58 -5.29
CA SER A 9 -10.93 13.97 -5.56
C SER A 9 -10.88 13.18 -6.86
N HIS A 10 -12.01 12.57 -7.24
CA HIS A 10 -12.15 11.89 -8.53
C HIS A 10 -12.01 12.84 -9.74
N ASP A 11 -12.18 14.15 -9.57
CA ASP A 11 -12.09 15.10 -10.68
C ASP A 11 -10.64 15.54 -10.96
N ASN A 12 -9.75 15.43 -9.97
CA ASN A 12 -8.37 15.92 -10.06
C ASN A 12 -7.29 14.88 -9.69
N TYR A 13 -7.64 13.60 -9.51
CA TYR A 13 -6.70 12.54 -9.10
C TYR A 13 -5.46 12.42 -9.99
N LYS A 14 -5.55 12.80 -11.26
CA LYS A 14 -4.41 12.79 -12.21
C LYS A 14 -3.25 13.70 -11.80
N GLN A 15 -3.48 14.62 -10.86
CA GLN A 15 -2.44 15.47 -10.28
C GLN A 15 -1.53 14.68 -9.32
N VAL A 16 -1.99 13.55 -8.80
CA VAL A 16 -1.15 12.65 -8.01
C VAL A 16 -0.25 11.86 -8.95
N GLN A 17 1.04 12.17 -8.90
CA GLN A 17 2.06 11.47 -9.66
C GLN A 17 2.75 10.43 -8.79
N GLY A 18 3.14 9.33 -9.44
CA GLY A 18 3.98 8.32 -8.82
C GLY A 18 5.46 8.75 -8.72
N PRO A 19 6.36 7.79 -8.45
CA PRO A 19 6.05 6.36 -8.31
C PRO A 19 5.12 6.07 -7.14
N PHE A 20 4.27 5.06 -7.29
CA PHE A 20 3.46 4.57 -6.20
C PHE A 20 4.15 3.39 -5.54
N TYR A 21 3.94 3.25 -4.24
CA TYR A 21 4.59 2.25 -3.41
C TYR A 21 3.54 1.40 -2.70
N HIS A 22 3.71 0.09 -2.76
CA HIS A 22 2.93 -0.89 -2.02
C HIS A 22 3.81 -1.57 -0.97
N GLY A 23 3.50 -1.32 0.30
CA GLY A 23 4.10 -2.03 1.43
C GLY A 23 3.33 -3.30 1.77
N THR A 24 4.03 -4.42 1.92
CA THR A 24 3.41 -5.73 2.13
C THR A 24 4.32 -6.72 2.87
N LYS A 25 3.74 -7.79 3.40
CA LYS A 25 4.49 -8.97 3.88
C LYS A 25 4.79 -9.98 2.76
N ALA A 26 4.08 -9.87 1.63
CA ALA A 26 4.21 -10.81 0.53
C ALA A 26 5.56 -10.63 -0.18
N ASN A 27 6.30 -11.72 -0.38
CA ASN A 27 7.51 -11.72 -1.19
C ASN A 27 7.11 -11.90 -2.67
N LEU A 28 6.97 -10.79 -3.38
CA LEU A 28 6.57 -10.71 -4.79
C LEU A 28 7.79 -10.63 -5.72
N ALA A 29 7.62 -11.11 -6.95
CA ALA A 29 8.55 -10.93 -8.06
C ALA A 29 8.13 -9.75 -8.96
N ILE A 30 9.10 -9.18 -9.67
CA ILE A 30 8.81 -8.15 -10.68
C ILE A 30 7.99 -8.78 -11.81
N GLY A 31 6.85 -8.15 -12.13
CA GLY A 31 5.90 -8.65 -13.12
C GLY A 31 4.69 -9.36 -12.53
N ASP A 32 4.68 -9.64 -11.22
CA ASP A 32 3.50 -10.19 -10.56
C ASP A 32 2.30 -9.23 -10.61
N LEU A 33 1.11 -9.78 -10.85
CA LEU A 33 -0.14 -9.03 -10.85
C LEU A 33 -0.70 -8.91 -9.44
N LEU A 34 -0.89 -7.68 -8.97
CA LEU A 34 -1.66 -7.41 -7.77
C LEU A 34 -3.15 -7.40 -8.09
N THR A 35 -3.92 -8.18 -7.34
CA THR A 35 -5.39 -8.25 -7.45
C THR A 35 -6.06 -8.11 -6.09
N THR A 36 -7.35 -7.81 -6.08
CA THR A 36 -8.20 -7.83 -4.89
C THR A 36 -8.59 -9.27 -4.53
N GLY A 37 -9.25 -9.46 -3.38
CA GLY A 37 -9.71 -10.78 -2.93
C GLY A 37 -8.90 -11.41 -1.80
N PHE A 38 -7.81 -10.76 -1.36
CA PHE A 38 -7.03 -11.21 -0.21
C PHE A 38 -7.66 -10.80 1.13
N ILE A 39 -7.33 -11.53 2.19
CA ILE A 39 -7.80 -11.23 3.56
C ILE A 39 -7.08 -9.98 4.07
N SER A 40 -7.81 -9.10 4.75
CA SER A 40 -7.30 -7.91 5.42
C SER A 40 -6.18 -8.25 6.39
N HIS A 41 -5.15 -7.41 6.45
CA HIS A 41 -4.10 -7.53 7.48
C HIS A 41 -4.58 -7.06 8.86
N PHE A 42 -5.71 -6.35 8.94
CA PHE A 42 -6.15 -5.65 10.14
C PHE A 42 -7.44 -6.20 10.75
N GLU A 43 -8.21 -6.97 9.99
CA GLU A 43 -9.55 -7.40 10.38
C GLU A 43 -9.77 -8.83 9.89
N ASP A 44 -9.91 -9.76 10.83
CA ASP A 44 -10.03 -11.17 10.53
C ASP A 44 -11.26 -11.47 9.67
N GLY A 45 -11.06 -12.29 8.63
CA GLY A 45 -12.11 -12.76 7.74
C GLY A 45 -12.62 -11.72 6.71
N ARG A 46 -12.19 -10.46 6.78
CA ARG A 46 -12.58 -9.45 5.80
C ARG A 46 -11.79 -9.59 4.49
N ILE A 47 -12.51 -9.71 3.38
CA ILE A 47 -11.92 -9.69 2.03
C ILE A 47 -11.71 -8.25 1.56
N LEU A 48 -10.49 -7.93 1.11
CA LEU A 48 -10.13 -6.63 0.57
C LEU A 48 -10.68 -6.46 -0.86
N LYS A 49 -11.44 -5.38 -1.05
CA LYS A 49 -12.00 -4.96 -2.35
C LYS A 49 -11.08 -3.99 -3.12
N HIS A 50 -9.97 -3.58 -2.50
CA HIS A 50 -9.04 -2.59 -3.05
C HIS A 50 -7.60 -3.01 -2.76
N ILE A 51 -6.68 -2.53 -3.59
CA ILE A 51 -5.24 -2.57 -3.34
C ILE A 51 -4.85 -1.20 -2.79
N TYR A 52 -4.07 -1.20 -1.70
CA TYR A 52 -3.63 0.01 -1.04
C TYR A 52 -2.18 0.31 -1.41
N PHE A 53 -1.91 1.50 -1.91
CA PHE A 53 -0.58 2.00 -2.27
C PHE A 53 -0.51 3.50 -1.96
N SER A 54 0.70 4.05 -1.96
CA SER A 54 0.97 5.44 -1.57
C SER A 54 1.95 6.11 -2.54
N ALA A 55 1.77 7.40 -2.81
CA ALA A 55 2.77 8.21 -3.52
C ALA A 55 3.95 8.63 -2.61
N LEU A 56 3.87 8.33 -1.31
CA LEU A 56 4.89 8.62 -0.31
C LEU A 56 5.50 7.33 0.21
N MET A 57 6.83 7.29 0.32
CA MET A 57 7.57 6.14 0.84
C MET A 57 7.18 5.81 2.28
N GLU A 58 7.01 6.81 3.13
CA GLU A 58 6.78 6.58 4.56
C GLU A 58 5.49 5.81 4.87
N PRO A 59 4.31 6.14 4.30
CA PRO A 59 3.14 5.28 4.41
C PRO A 59 3.32 3.86 3.87
N ALA A 60 4.20 3.64 2.89
CA ALA A 60 4.50 2.30 2.40
C ALA A 60 5.37 1.50 3.39
N VAL A 61 6.29 2.16 4.11
CA VAL A 61 7.01 1.56 5.23
C VAL A 61 6.03 1.06 6.29
N TRP A 62 5.10 1.92 6.72
CA TRP A 62 4.03 1.51 7.66
C TRP A 62 3.20 0.34 7.15
N GLY A 63 2.85 0.34 5.86
CA GLY A 63 2.13 -0.77 5.23
C GLY A 63 2.88 -2.11 5.33
N ALA A 64 4.18 -2.10 5.09
CA ALA A 64 5.03 -3.29 5.17
C ALA A 64 5.21 -3.79 6.61
N GLU A 65 5.45 -2.88 7.55
CA GLU A 65 5.65 -3.20 8.97
C GLU A 65 4.38 -3.73 9.62
N LEU A 66 3.24 -3.07 9.41
CA LEU A 66 1.95 -3.50 9.97
C LEU A 66 1.49 -4.82 9.35
N ALA A 67 1.73 -5.04 8.06
CA ALA A 67 1.44 -6.32 7.43
C ALA A 67 2.20 -7.47 8.11
N MET A 68 3.47 -7.28 8.43
CA MET A 68 4.29 -8.27 9.14
C MET A 68 3.83 -8.45 10.58
N SER A 69 3.72 -7.37 11.37
CA SER A 69 3.43 -7.44 12.80
C SER A 69 2.07 -8.09 13.11
N LEU A 70 1.09 -7.90 12.24
CA LEU A 70 -0.26 -8.48 12.38
C LEU A 70 -0.40 -9.88 11.78
N SER A 71 0.65 -10.41 11.14
CA SER A 71 0.60 -11.72 10.49
C SER A 71 1.01 -12.90 11.36
N GLY A 72 1.68 -12.64 12.49
CA GLY A 72 2.32 -13.68 13.31
C GLY A 72 3.53 -14.36 12.63
N LEU A 73 4.01 -13.81 11.50
CA LEU A 73 5.19 -14.30 10.80
C LEU A 73 6.46 -13.60 11.31
N GLU A 74 7.59 -14.30 11.23
CA GLU A 74 8.91 -13.70 11.42
C GLU A 74 9.48 -13.17 10.10
N GLY A 75 10.33 -12.14 10.17
CA GLY A 75 11.06 -11.62 9.03
C GLY A 75 10.81 -10.14 8.76
N ARG A 76 10.98 -9.73 7.51
CA ARG A 76 10.85 -8.33 7.06
C ARG A 76 9.67 -8.16 6.13
N GLY A 77 9.11 -6.96 6.14
CA GLY A 77 8.20 -6.50 5.09
C GLY A 77 8.97 -6.11 3.82
N TYR A 78 8.23 -5.92 2.75
CA TYR A 78 8.71 -5.56 1.43
C TYR A 78 7.97 -4.33 0.92
N ILE A 79 8.67 -3.50 0.14
CA ILE A 79 8.09 -2.35 -0.54
C ILE A 79 8.36 -2.49 -2.03
N TYR A 80 7.32 -2.40 -2.84
CA TYR A 80 7.39 -2.48 -4.30
C TYR A 80 6.90 -1.18 -4.93
N ILE A 81 7.50 -0.80 -6.06
CA ILE A 81 6.94 0.22 -6.94
C ILE A 81 5.83 -0.44 -7.77
N VAL A 82 4.66 0.19 -7.82
CA VAL A 82 3.45 -0.30 -8.50
C VAL A 82 2.83 0.74 -9.41
#